data_AF-A0A165SV32-F1
#
_entry.id   AF-A0A165SV32-F1
#
_cell.length_a   1.000
_cell.length_b   1.000
_cell.length_c   1.000
_cell.angle_alpha   90.00
_cell.angle_beta   90.00
_cell.angle_gamma   90.00
#
_symmetry.space_group_name_H-M   'P 1'
#
loop_
_entity.id
_entity.type
_entity.pdbx_description
1 polymer ?
#
loop_
_entity_poly.entity_id
_entity_poly.type
_entity_poly.pdbx_seq_one_letter_code
_entity_poly.pdbx_strand_id
1 'polypeptide(L)'
;MFWCRILFWSFQSVIFSALVHSGSVPAGGACSTDNNRVENSTRKFLTDCDDKTFCSGSSNGTCTPKKCRRDEFPFGYNPGETVPALCSQGSFCPDDGSGCQALVDAGGTCELNRDEQCKQSSDWDRLSSHLNFNGSICLQSTCVYANATLGQRCFLDNTTYVDPGPNGQQVSRTIIRDNCRTPSLFCHQTYLQCLPTKPLGLPCLRDQECQTAVCVYPPETPLHVSPWQSVVTTICILSAMAATCTTLVLMHKRQRLERHRELREYYHEQLR
;
A
#
# COMPACT_ATOMS: atom_id res chain seq x y z
N MET A 1 47.98 16.13 -64.05
CA MET A 1 47.03 16.83 -63.17
C MET A 1 45.83 15.92 -62.92
N PHE A 2 45.84 15.14 -61.83
CA PHE A 2 44.66 14.44 -61.33
C PHE A 2 44.70 14.54 -59.81
N TRP A 3 43.81 15.35 -59.25
CA TRP A 3 43.63 15.51 -57.80
C TRP A 3 42.59 14.50 -57.34
N CYS A 4 43.01 13.58 -56.47
CA CYS A 4 42.12 12.64 -55.78
C CYS A 4 41.71 13.28 -54.44
N ARG A 5 40.41 13.60 -54.29
CA ARG A 5 39.85 14.09 -53.02
C ARG A 5 39.40 12.91 -52.17
N ILE A 6 40.08 12.71 -51.04
CA ILE A 6 39.68 11.74 -50.00
C ILE A 6 38.63 12.42 -49.12
N LEU A 7 37.43 11.84 -49.08
CA LEU A 7 36.34 12.20 -48.17
C LEU A 7 36.56 11.49 -46.82
N PHE A 8 36.89 12.25 -45.78
CA PHE A 8 36.87 11.78 -44.40
C PHE A 8 35.41 11.72 -43.91
N TRP A 9 34.92 10.51 -43.64
CA TRP A 9 33.68 10.30 -42.89
C TRP A 9 34.02 10.30 -41.39
N SER A 10 33.61 11.35 -40.69
CA SER A 10 33.61 11.41 -39.24
C SER A 10 32.48 10.52 -38.69
N PHE A 11 32.85 9.36 -38.13
CA PHE A 11 31.95 8.53 -37.32
C PHE A 11 31.69 9.23 -35.99
N GLN A 12 30.48 9.75 -35.81
CA GLN A 12 30.04 10.36 -34.56
C GLN A 12 29.40 9.26 -33.71
N SER A 13 30.12 8.80 -32.68
CA SER A 13 29.64 7.82 -31.71
C SER A 13 28.47 8.40 -30.92
N VAL A 14 27.25 7.96 -31.21
CA VAL A 14 26.06 8.22 -30.39
C VAL A 14 26.16 7.34 -29.15
N ILE A 15 26.55 7.93 -28.02
CA ILE A 15 26.46 7.28 -26.71
C ILE A 15 24.99 7.27 -26.31
N PHE A 16 24.33 6.12 -26.46
CA PHE A 16 23.02 5.86 -25.86
C PHE A 16 23.22 5.72 -24.35
N SER A 17 22.99 6.80 -23.62
CA SER A 17 22.77 6.71 -22.18
C SER A 17 21.44 5.98 -21.95
N ALA A 18 21.51 4.71 -21.56
CA ALA A 18 20.33 3.98 -21.11
C ALA A 18 19.73 4.72 -19.90
N LEU A 19 18.47 5.15 -20.02
CA LEU A 19 17.67 5.60 -18.88
C LEU A 19 17.47 4.40 -17.96
N VAL A 20 18.30 4.29 -16.91
CA VAL A 20 18.12 3.26 -15.88
C VAL A 20 16.93 3.68 -15.02
N HIS A 21 15.85 2.90 -15.07
CA HIS A 21 14.69 3.08 -14.20
C HIS A 21 15.00 2.46 -12.83
N SER A 22 14.85 3.23 -11.75
CA SER A 22 14.92 2.69 -10.38
C SER A 22 13.85 1.60 -10.23
N GLY A 23 14.19 0.51 -9.54
CA GLY A 23 13.24 -0.58 -9.28
C GLY A 23 13.09 -1.59 -10.42
N SER A 24 14.03 -1.63 -11.38
CA SER A 24 13.91 -2.49 -12.56
C SER A 24 15.06 -3.48 -12.76
N VAL A 25 16.12 -3.38 -11.95
CA VAL A 25 17.28 -4.27 -12.10
C VAL A 25 16.94 -5.65 -11.54
N PRO A 26 16.94 -6.71 -12.38
CA PRO A 26 16.61 -8.06 -11.93
C PRO A 26 17.75 -8.68 -11.13
N ALA A 27 17.49 -9.86 -10.55
CA ALA A 27 18.49 -10.66 -9.85
C ALA A 27 19.78 -10.82 -10.66
N GLY A 28 20.93 -10.61 -10.01
CA GLY A 28 22.26 -10.67 -10.61
C GLY A 28 22.71 -9.38 -11.32
N GLY A 29 21.81 -8.40 -11.52
CA GLY A 29 22.18 -7.10 -12.06
C GLY A 29 22.95 -6.23 -11.06
N ALA A 30 23.68 -5.23 -11.56
CA ALA A 30 24.45 -4.30 -10.74
C ALA A 30 23.55 -3.26 -10.07
N CYS A 31 23.85 -2.91 -8.83
CA CYS A 31 23.11 -1.93 -8.04
C CYS A 31 24.04 -1.19 -7.06
N SER A 32 23.61 -0.03 -6.58
CA SER A 32 24.28 0.68 -5.49
C SER A 32 23.32 0.98 -4.34
N THR A 33 23.78 0.74 -3.11
CA THR A 33 23.06 1.17 -1.91
C THR A 33 23.03 2.69 -1.75
N ASP A 34 23.93 3.42 -2.41
CA ASP A 34 23.92 4.90 -2.40
C ASP A 34 22.72 5.49 -3.14
N ASN A 35 22.11 4.69 -4.03
CA ASN A 35 20.89 5.07 -4.73
C ASN A 35 19.63 4.82 -3.90
N ASN A 36 19.74 4.10 -2.78
CA ASN A 36 18.63 3.82 -1.88
C ASN A 36 18.17 5.12 -1.22
N ARG A 37 16.89 5.44 -1.39
CA ARG A 37 16.29 6.66 -0.83
C ARG A 37 14.80 6.52 -0.64
N VAL A 38 14.27 7.32 0.26
CA VAL A 38 12.82 7.49 0.41
C VAL A 38 12.36 8.60 -0.55
N GLU A 39 11.39 8.29 -1.41
CA GLU A 39 10.82 9.27 -2.34
C GLU A 39 10.13 10.40 -1.58
N ASN A 40 10.37 11.66 -1.95
CA ASN A 40 9.84 12.78 -1.17
C ASN A 40 8.31 12.96 -1.27
N SER A 41 7.68 12.55 -2.37
CA SER A 41 6.24 12.66 -2.60
C SER A 41 5.46 11.53 -1.94
N THR A 42 5.79 10.27 -2.27
CA THR A 42 5.05 9.08 -1.82
C THR A 42 5.57 8.50 -0.52
N ARG A 43 6.79 8.90 -0.11
CA ARG A 43 7.54 8.28 0.99
C ARG A 43 7.80 6.78 0.79
N LYS A 44 7.75 6.31 -0.46
CA LYS A 44 8.12 4.94 -0.82
C LYS A 44 9.64 4.79 -0.78
N PHE A 45 10.13 3.67 -0.26
CA PHE A 45 11.53 3.27 -0.40
C PHE A 45 11.84 2.90 -1.86
N LEU A 46 12.85 3.56 -2.44
CA LEU A 46 13.33 3.35 -3.80
C LEU A 46 14.74 2.75 -3.76
N THR A 47 14.97 1.73 -4.59
CA THR A 47 16.26 1.08 -4.81
C THR A 47 16.45 0.80 -6.31
N ASP A 48 17.63 0.37 -6.73
CA ASP A 48 17.89 0.00 -8.13
C ASP A 48 17.21 -1.33 -8.50
N CYS A 49 17.12 -2.24 -7.53
CA CYS A 49 16.64 -3.60 -7.68
C CYS A 49 15.12 -3.71 -7.82
N ASP A 50 14.66 -4.75 -8.52
CA ASP A 50 13.22 -5.05 -8.68
C ASP A 50 12.51 -5.39 -7.36
N ASP A 51 11.17 -5.50 -7.40
CA ASP A 51 10.35 -5.75 -6.21
C ASP A 51 10.70 -7.06 -5.46
N LYS A 52 11.38 -8.01 -6.11
CA LYS A 52 11.77 -9.33 -5.56
C LYS A 52 13.19 -9.37 -5.01
N THR A 53 13.99 -8.34 -5.29
CA THR A 53 15.42 -8.33 -4.98
C THR A 53 15.81 -7.10 -4.17
N PHE A 54 17.00 -7.15 -3.57
CA PHE A 54 17.59 -6.07 -2.79
C PHE A 54 19.07 -5.93 -3.14
N CYS A 55 19.61 -4.73 -2.94
CA CYS A 55 21.00 -4.47 -3.27
C CYS A 55 21.96 -4.96 -2.19
N SER A 56 22.81 -5.93 -2.51
CA SER A 56 23.81 -6.50 -1.60
C SER A 56 25.08 -5.64 -1.43
N GLY A 57 24.93 -4.30 -1.44
CA GLY A 57 25.98 -3.30 -1.64
C GLY A 57 27.25 -3.45 -0.77
N SER A 58 27.16 -4.09 0.39
CA SER A 58 28.31 -4.38 1.26
C SER A 58 29.21 -5.54 0.80
N SER A 59 28.75 -6.35 -0.15
CA SER A 59 29.44 -7.58 -0.56
C SER A 59 29.83 -7.58 -2.03
N ASN A 60 28.95 -7.18 -2.96
CA ASN A 60 29.25 -7.20 -4.40
C ASN A 60 28.50 -6.16 -5.24
N GLY A 61 27.62 -5.34 -4.65
CA GLY A 61 26.82 -4.37 -5.43
C GLY A 61 25.92 -5.04 -6.47
N THR A 62 25.27 -6.15 -6.11
CA THR A 62 24.37 -6.89 -7.01
C THR A 62 23.00 -7.09 -6.40
N CYS A 63 21.97 -7.12 -7.24
CA CYS A 63 20.61 -7.42 -6.82
C CYS A 63 20.48 -8.90 -6.49
N THR A 64 20.14 -9.19 -5.23
CA THR A 64 19.96 -10.56 -4.73
C THR A 64 18.53 -10.76 -4.24
N PRO A 65 17.95 -11.97 -4.31
CA PRO A 65 16.59 -12.22 -3.84
C PRO A 65 16.38 -11.78 -2.38
N LYS A 66 15.24 -11.15 -2.10
CA LYS A 66 14.86 -10.77 -0.74
C LYS A 66 14.83 -12.00 0.17
N LYS A 67 15.33 -11.84 1.39
CA LYS A 67 15.46 -12.94 2.38
C LYS A 67 14.30 -12.99 3.36
N CYS A 68 13.56 -11.90 3.49
CA CYS A 68 12.37 -11.81 4.31
C CYS A 68 11.31 -11.00 3.58
N ARG A 69 10.07 -11.09 4.07
CA ARG A 69 8.98 -10.19 3.68
C ARG A 69 8.36 -9.54 4.91
N ARG A 70 7.76 -8.38 4.69
CA ARG A 70 6.94 -7.66 5.68
C ARG A 70 5.47 -8.02 5.54
N ASP A 71 4.97 -8.04 4.31
CA ASP A 71 3.55 -8.14 4.03
C ASP A 71 3.12 -9.60 3.85
N GLU A 72 1.91 -9.94 4.30
CA GLU A 72 1.33 -11.29 4.14
C GLU A 72 1.18 -11.68 2.65
N PHE A 73 0.95 -10.68 1.80
CA PHE A 73 0.78 -10.82 0.35
C PHE A 73 1.77 -9.89 -0.37
N PRO A 74 3.03 -10.31 -0.58
CA PRO A 74 4.04 -9.45 -1.18
C PRO A 74 3.78 -9.25 -2.67
N PHE A 75 3.98 -8.01 -3.12
CA PHE A 75 3.85 -7.64 -4.52
C PHE A 75 4.97 -8.25 -5.38
N GLY A 76 4.70 -8.42 -6.68
CA GLY A 76 5.69 -8.83 -7.69
C GLY A 76 5.79 -10.34 -7.92
N TYR A 77 5.39 -11.19 -6.98
CA TYR A 77 5.49 -12.65 -7.09
C TYR A 77 4.35 -13.28 -7.91
N ASN A 78 4.68 -14.17 -8.83
CA ASN A 78 3.68 -14.93 -9.60
C ASN A 78 3.14 -16.14 -8.80
N PRO A 79 1.94 -16.65 -9.13
CA PRO A 79 1.44 -17.89 -8.54
C PRO A 79 2.43 -19.04 -8.73
N GLY A 80 2.82 -19.70 -7.64
CA GLY A 80 3.77 -20.81 -7.64
C GLY A 80 5.25 -20.44 -7.47
N GLU A 81 5.59 -19.14 -7.45
CA GLU A 81 6.94 -18.71 -7.09
C GLU A 81 7.20 -18.83 -5.58
N THR A 82 8.45 -19.05 -5.20
CA THR A 82 8.84 -19.10 -3.79
C THR A 82 8.88 -17.69 -3.22
N VAL A 83 8.00 -17.43 -2.26
CA VAL A 83 7.89 -16.17 -1.54
C VAL A 83 8.75 -16.23 -0.27
N PRO A 84 9.54 -15.20 0.06
CA PRO A 84 10.33 -15.15 1.30
C PRO A 84 9.45 -15.34 2.54
N ALA A 85 10.01 -15.90 3.62
CA ALA A 85 9.25 -16.07 4.85
C ALA A 85 9.04 -14.73 5.58
N LEU A 86 7.97 -14.64 6.38
CA LEU A 86 7.83 -13.60 7.39
C LEU A 86 8.88 -13.82 8.49
N CYS A 87 9.31 -12.74 9.12
CA CYS A 87 10.19 -12.82 10.27
C CYS A 87 9.45 -13.40 11.50
N SER A 88 10.18 -14.16 12.32
CA SER A 88 9.66 -14.67 13.59
C SER A 88 9.37 -13.53 14.56
N GLN A 89 8.53 -13.78 15.56
CA GLN A 89 8.28 -12.83 16.64
C GLN A 89 9.60 -12.38 17.30
N GLY A 90 9.72 -11.08 17.60
CA GLY A 90 10.95 -10.48 18.12
C GLY A 90 11.99 -10.09 17.05
N SER A 91 11.63 -10.20 15.78
CA SER A 91 12.44 -9.72 14.65
C SER A 91 11.59 -9.02 13.60
N PHE A 92 12.21 -8.16 12.80
CA PHE A 92 11.54 -7.42 11.72
C PHE A 92 12.27 -7.60 10.39
N CYS A 93 11.57 -7.34 9.29
CA CYS A 93 12.15 -7.29 7.95
C CYS A 93 12.38 -5.83 7.54
N PRO A 94 13.61 -5.38 7.24
CA PRO A 94 13.89 -4.02 6.76
C PRO A 94 13.22 -3.74 5.40
N ASP A 95 13.05 -2.47 5.04
CA ASP A 95 12.40 -2.06 3.77
C ASP A 95 13.07 -2.67 2.54
N ASP A 96 14.39 -2.85 2.58
CA ASP A 96 15.14 -3.48 1.50
C ASP A 96 14.91 -5.00 1.41
N GLY A 97 14.45 -5.67 2.48
CA GLY A 97 14.26 -7.11 2.51
C GLY A 97 15.56 -7.92 2.61
N SER A 98 16.64 -7.31 3.12
CA SER A 98 17.97 -7.92 3.25
C SER A 98 18.04 -9.12 4.21
N GLY A 99 17.06 -9.28 5.10
CA GLY A 99 16.91 -10.39 6.03
C GLY A 99 16.32 -9.97 7.36
N CYS A 100 15.88 -10.95 8.17
CA CYS A 100 15.29 -10.66 9.47
C CYS A 100 16.35 -10.12 10.45
N GLN A 101 16.02 -9.00 11.10
CA GLN A 101 16.86 -8.32 12.09
C GLN A 101 16.17 -8.28 13.44
N ALA A 102 16.94 -8.22 14.53
CA ALA A 102 16.39 -8.07 15.87
C ALA A 102 15.72 -6.70 16.03
N LEU A 103 14.66 -6.62 16.85
CA LEU A 103 14.01 -5.35 17.17
C LEU A 103 15.00 -4.34 17.77
N VAL A 104 14.85 -3.08 17.39
CA VAL A 104 15.70 -1.95 17.76
C VAL A 104 15.27 -1.40 19.12
N ASP A 105 16.21 -1.28 20.06
CA ASP A 105 15.95 -0.65 21.35
C ASP A 105 15.64 0.86 21.21
N ALA A 106 14.95 1.44 22.20
CA ALA A 106 14.67 2.87 22.21
C ALA A 106 15.96 3.71 22.12
N GLY A 107 15.94 4.76 21.30
CA GLY A 107 17.10 5.58 20.93
C GLY A 107 17.87 5.07 19.72
N GLY A 108 17.62 3.83 19.26
CA GLY A 108 18.19 3.31 18.03
C GLY A 108 17.50 3.85 16.76
N THR A 109 18.14 3.63 15.61
CA THR A 109 17.64 4.10 14.31
C THR A 109 16.56 3.18 13.75
N CYS A 110 15.51 3.76 13.18
CA CYS A 110 14.42 3.05 12.52
C CYS A 110 14.05 3.70 11.19
N GLU A 111 13.44 2.91 10.30
CA GLU A 111 12.95 3.37 9.00
C GLU A 111 11.61 4.12 9.13
N LEU A 112 11.36 5.07 8.22
CA LEU A 112 10.19 5.95 8.27
C LEU A 112 8.88 5.14 8.32
N ASN A 113 8.05 5.40 9.33
CA ASN A 113 6.78 4.69 9.58
C ASN A 113 6.91 3.17 9.78
N ARG A 114 8.06 2.71 10.25
CA ARG A 114 8.30 1.30 10.57
C ARG A 114 8.39 1.11 12.08
N ASP A 115 7.27 1.37 12.77
CA ASP A 115 7.18 1.25 14.23
C ASP A 115 7.45 -0.16 14.74
N GLU A 116 7.12 -1.17 13.93
CA GLU A 116 7.31 -2.58 14.26
C GLU A 116 8.78 -3.01 14.29
N GLN A 117 9.70 -2.13 13.87
CA GLN A 117 11.13 -2.31 14.06
C GLN A 117 11.53 -2.04 15.49
N CYS A 118 10.78 -1.18 16.18
CA CYS A 118 11.09 -0.77 17.53
C CYS A 118 10.64 -1.83 18.54
N LYS A 119 11.50 -2.06 19.52
CA LYS A 119 11.22 -2.98 20.61
C LYS A 119 10.26 -2.33 21.59
N GLN A 120 9.19 -3.04 21.91
CA GLN A 120 8.16 -2.61 22.86
C GLN A 120 8.71 -2.36 24.29
N SER A 121 8.07 -1.46 25.02
CA SER A 121 8.35 -1.19 26.44
C SER A 121 7.81 -2.30 27.34
N SER A 122 8.23 -2.35 28.62
CA SER A 122 7.61 -3.24 29.62
C SER A 122 6.12 -2.95 29.81
N ASP A 123 5.73 -1.68 29.73
CA ASP A 123 4.37 -1.19 29.98
C ASP A 123 3.59 -0.97 28.67
N TRP A 124 3.92 -1.76 27.64
CA TRP A 124 3.34 -1.63 26.30
C TRP A 124 1.82 -1.78 26.30
N ASP A 125 1.27 -2.58 27.21
CA ASP A 125 -0.16 -2.82 27.37
C ASP A 125 -0.96 -1.53 27.60
N ARG A 126 -0.37 -0.58 28.35
CA ARG A 126 -0.97 0.71 28.69
C ARG A 126 -0.69 1.81 27.67
N LEU A 127 0.33 1.61 26.84
CA LEU A 127 0.81 2.58 25.85
C LEU A 127 0.35 2.23 24.42
N SER A 128 -0.05 0.99 24.20
CA SER A 128 -0.50 0.49 22.91
C SER A 128 -1.73 1.26 22.42
N SER A 129 -1.67 1.71 21.17
CA SER A 129 -2.77 2.38 20.50
C SER A 129 -2.71 2.08 19.00
N HIS A 130 -3.75 2.47 18.27
CA HIS A 130 -3.78 2.35 16.81
C HIS A 130 -2.74 3.24 16.08
N LEU A 131 -2.03 4.11 16.81
CA LEU A 131 -1.04 5.04 16.27
C LEU A 131 0.41 4.55 16.43
N ASN A 132 0.61 3.41 17.12
CA ASN A 132 1.92 2.87 17.46
C ASN A 132 1.94 1.33 17.37
N PHE A 133 3.12 0.73 17.48
CA PHE A 133 3.28 -0.72 17.58
C PHE A 133 3.62 -1.10 19.02
N ASN A 134 2.64 -1.62 19.77
CA ASN A 134 2.81 -2.00 21.19
C ASN A 134 3.48 -0.89 22.02
N GLY A 135 3.04 0.35 21.87
CA GLY A 135 3.55 1.50 22.61
C GLY A 135 4.93 2.03 22.15
N SER A 136 5.60 1.37 21.21
CA SER A 136 6.78 1.90 20.52
C SER A 136 6.40 2.53 19.18
N ILE A 137 7.09 3.61 18.83
CA ILE A 137 6.84 4.38 17.62
C ILE A 137 8.17 4.85 17.02
N CYS A 138 8.29 4.82 15.69
CA CYS A 138 9.44 5.38 14.99
C CYS A 138 9.17 6.86 14.68
N LEU A 139 9.91 7.76 15.32
CA LEU A 139 9.80 9.21 15.06
C LEU A 139 11.18 9.79 14.80
N GLN A 140 11.32 10.64 13.79
CA GLN A 140 12.58 11.28 13.40
C GLN A 140 13.69 10.23 13.16
N SER A 141 13.31 9.11 12.53
CA SER A 141 14.18 7.93 12.33
C SER A 141 14.77 7.35 13.62
N THR A 142 14.11 7.57 14.76
CA THR A 142 14.55 7.10 16.08
C THR A 142 13.41 6.36 16.78
N CYS A 143 13.70 5.18 17.32
CA CYS A 143 12.74 4.43 18.12
C CYS A 143 12.49 5.13 19.46
N VAL A 144 11.25 5.48 19.74
CA VAL A 144 10.83 6.08 21.02
C VAL A 144 9.57 5.40 21.55
N TYR A 145 9.25 5.64 22.81
CA TYR A 145 8.01 5.16 23.43
C TYR A 145 6.95 6.26 23.43
N ALA A 146 5.69 5.88 23.21
CA ALA A 146 4.52 6.74 23.25
C ALA A 146 4.08 7.06 24.70
N ASN A 147 5.03 7.46 25.55
CA ASN A 147 4.84 7.64 27.00
C ASN A 147 4.93 9.09 27.47
N ALA A 148 5.03 10.08 26.57
CA ALA A 148 5.14 11.47 26.98
C ALA A 148 3.84 11.97 27.62
N THR A 149 3.96 12.57 28.81
CA THR A 149 2.83 13.03 29.63
C THR A 149 2.55 14.52 29.43
N LEU A 150 1.43 14.99 29.99
CA LEU A 150 0.98 16.38 29.89
C LEU A 150 2.12 17.38 30.19
N GLY A 151 2.33 18.34 29.29
CA GLY A 151 3.35 19.40 29.41
C GLY A 151 4.80 18.95 29.12
N GLN A 152 5.07 17.66 28.97
CA GLN A 152 6.40 17.19 28.58
C GLN A 152 6.69 17.50 27.11
N ARG A 153 7.97 17.62 26.78
CA ARG A 153 8.43 17.77 25.40
C ARG A 153 8.13 16.48 24.63
N CYS A 154 7.57 16.63 23.44
CA CYS A 154 7.25 15.52 22.55
C CYS A 154 8.13 15.51 21.30
N PHE A 155 8.32 14.31 20.76
CA PHE A 155 8.83 14.07 19.42
C PHE A 155 7.65 14.08 18.46
N LEU A 156 7.85 14.69 17.30
CA LEU A 156 6.82 14.86 16.29
C LEU A 156 7.41 14.64 14.92
N ASP A 157 6.73 13.80 14.15
CA ASP A 157 6.94 13.63 12.72
C ASP A 157 5.77 14.22 11.95
N ASN A 158 6.12 15.00 10.94
CA ASN A 158 5.16 15.62 10.04
C ASN A 158 5.48 15.15 8.62
N THR A 159 4.72 14.16 8.15
CA THR A 159 4.97 13.51 6.86
C THR A 159 3.86 13.87 5.89
N THR A 160 4.21 14.63 4.85
CA THR A 160 3.29 14.92 3.74
C THR A 160 3.48 13.89 2.62
N TYR A 161 2.36 13.29 2.23
CA TYR A 161 2.19 12.41 1.07
C TYR A 161 1.55 13.21 -0.05
N VAL A 162 1.98 12.98 -1.28
CA VAL A 162 1.40 13.60 -2.47
C VAL A 162 0.96 12.50 -3.41
N ASP A 163 -0.35 12.34 -3.52
CA ASP A 163 -0.97 11.32 -4.35
C ASP A 163 -1.57 11.95 -5.63
N PRO A 164 -1.49 11.27 -6.78
CA PRO A 164 -2.19 11.68 -7.97
C PRO A 164 -3.69 11.45 -7.79
N GLY A 165 -4.46 12.54 -7.74
CA GLY A 165 -5.92 12.48 -7.72
C GLY A 165 -6.51 11.96 -9.03
N PRO A 166 -7.83 11.65 -9.06
CA PRO A 166 -8.49 10.99 -10.19
C PRO A 166 -8.40 11.73 -11.53
N ASN A 167 -8.13 13.05 -11.50
CA ASN A 167 -7.98 13.90 -12.69
C ASN A 167 -6.51 14.34 -12.93
N GLY A 168 -5.54 13.67 -12.30
CA GLY A 168 -4.12 14.05 -12.34
C GLY A 168 -3.75 15.26 -11.47
N GLN A 169 -4.71 15.83 -10.73
CA GLN A 169 -4.44 16.86 -9.73
C GLN A 169 -3.73 16.25 -8.53
N GLN A 170 -2.62 16.84 -8.10
CA GLN A 170 -1.91 16.37 -6.91
C GLN A 170 -2.71 16.71 -5.64
N VAL A 171 -3.01 15.68 -4.84
CA VAL A 171 -3.66 15.82 -3.54
C VAL A 171 -2.61 15.56 -2.46
N SER A 172 -2.37 16.55 -1.61
CA SER A 172 -1.43 16.41 -0.50
C SER A 172 -2.16 15.99 0.77
N ARG A 173 -1.70 14.91 1.41
CA ARG A 173 -2.20 14.45 2.71
C ARG A 173 -1.06 14.49 3.72
N THR A 174 -1.25 15.23 4.80
CA THR A 174 -0.24 15.37 5.84
C THR A 174 -0.63 14.53 7.05
N ILE A 175 0.22 13.57 7.40
CA ILE A 175 0.07 12.72 8.57
C ILE A 175 1.04 13.21 9.63
N ILE A 176 0.50 13.52 10.81
CA ILE A 176 1.29 13.95 11.95
C ILE A 176 1.25 12.84 12.99
N ARG A 177 2.42 12.48 13.50
CA ARG A 177 2.61 11.39 14.46
C ARG A 177 3.45 11.90 15.63
N ASP A 178 3.16 11.45 16.84
CA ASP A 178 3.85 11.90 18.03
C ASP A 178 3.93 10.81 19.11
N ASN A 179 4.75 11.06 20.13
CA ASN A 179 4.96 10.15 21.24
C ASN A 179 4.17 10.53 22.51
N CYS A 180 3.19 11.42 22.41
CA CYS A 180 2.31 11.73 23.53
C CYS A 180 1.38 10.55 23.84
N ARG A 181 0.98 10.45 25.11
CA ARG A 181 0.11 9.36 25.54
C ARG A 181 -1.29 9.47 24.91
N THR A 182 -1.56 8.63 23.92
CA THR A 182 -2.87 8.45 23.28
C THR A 182 -3.86 7.74 24.25
N PRO A 183 -5.18 8.00 24.17
CA PRO A 183 -5.90 8.96 23.31
C PRO A 183 -6.12 10.34 23.95
N SER A 184 -5.59 10.59 25.16
CA SER A 184 -5.92 11.81 25.91
C SER A 184 -4.99 12.99 25.63
N LEU A 185 -3.81 12.75 25.06
CA LEU A 185 -2.83 13.77 24.76
C LEU A 185 -2.40 13.74 23.29
N PHE A 186 -1.99 14.90 22.77
CA PHE A 186 -1.39 15.07 21.45
C PHE A 186 -0.25 16.09 21.51
N CYS A 187 0.68 16.03 20.56
CA CYS A 187 1.81 16.96 20.51
C CYS A 187 1.47 18.25 19.75
N HIS A 188 1.61 19.40 20.41
CA HIS A 188 1.43 20.68 19.75
C HIS A 188 2.66 21.06 18.91
N GLN A 189 2.48 21.31 17.61
CA GLN A 189 3.57 21.55 16.66
C GLN A 189 4.47 22.75 17.00
N THR A 190 3.91 23.84 17.53
CA THR A 190 4.68 25.06 17.86
C THR A 190 5.42 24.96 19.19
N TYR A 191 4.76 24.48 20.25
CA TYR A 191 5.34 24.41 21.59
C TYR A 191 6.13 23.11 21.82
N LEU A 192 5.94 22.12 20.95
CA LEU A 192 6.50 20.76 21.08
C LEU A 192 6.22 20.16 22.47
N GLN A 193 4.99 20.35 22.97
CA GLN A 193 4.54 19.84 24.25
C GLN A 193 3.25 19.04 24.11
N CYS A 194 3.09 18.01 24.94
CA CYS A 194 1.86 17.24 25.01
C CYS A 194 0.73 18.05 25.67
N LEU A 195 -0.35 18.25 24.94
CA LEU A 195 -1.56 18.94 25.38
C LEU A 195 -2.76 17.98 25.39
N PRO A 196 -3.81 18.26 26.17
CA PRO A 196 -4.98 17.39 26.21
C PRO A 196 -5.78 17.47 24.90
N THR A 197 -6.23 16.33 24.40
CA THR A 197 -7.18 16.26 23.29
C THR A 197 -8.50 16.93 23.67
N LYS A 198 -9.17 17.52 22.68
CA LYS A 198 -10.48 18.14 22.85
C LYS A 198 -11.55 17.08 23.08
N PRO A 199 -12.49 17.32 24.03
CA PRO A 199 -13.62 16.43 24.26
C PRO A 199 -14.56 16.36 23.06
N LEU A 200 -15.41 15.33 23.08
CA LEU A 200 -16.47 15.10 22.10
C LEU A 200 -17.36 16.34 21.91
N GLY A 201 -17.62 16.69 20.65
CA GLY A 201 -18.51 17.79 20.27
C GLY A 201 -17.84 19.16 20.16
N LEU A 202 -16.56 19.29 20.52
CA LEU A 202 -15.80 20.51 20.24
C LEU A 202 -15.14 20.47 18.85
N PRO A 203 -15.03 21.62 18.16
CA PRO A 203 -14.37 21.69 16.86
C PRO A 203 -12.85 21.48 16.99
N CYS A 204 -12.34 20.53 16.21
CA CYS A 204 -10.91 20.30 16.04
C CYS A 204 -10.43 20.93 14.72
N LEU A 205 -9.22 21.51 14.74
CA LEU A 205 -8.58 21.98 13.52
C LEU A 205 -7.80 20.87 12.82
N ARG A 206 -7.36 19.86 13.58
CA ARG A 206 -6.54 18.73 13.13
C ARG A 206 -7.02 17.46 13.81
N ASP A 207 -6.84 16.33 13.14
CA ASP A 207 -7.30 15.02 13.62
C ASP A 207 -6.70 14.66 14.98
N GLN A 208 -5.43 14.99 15.20
CA GLN A 208 -4.73 14.75 16.47
C GLN A 208 -5.33 15.50 17.67
N GLU A 209 -6.05 16.61 17.44
CA GLU A 209 -6.66 17.38 18.53
C GLU A 209 -7.94 16.70 19.04
N CYS A 210 -8.47 15.73 18.31
CA CYS A 210 -9.78 15.13 18.56
C CYS A 210 -9.65 13.79 19.28
N GLN A 211 -10.37 13.63 20.40
CA GLN A 211 -10.37 12.37 21.17
C GLN A 211 -11.08 11.22 20.42
N THR A 212 -12.12 11.55 19.67
CA THR A 212 -12.69 10.64 18.65
C THR A 212 -12.68 11.38 17.33
N ALA A 213 -12.12 10.74 16.33
CA ALA A 213 -12.12 11.30 15.00
C ALA A 213 -13.55 11.27 14.45
N VAL A 214 -14.29 12.39 14.55
CA VAL A 214 -15.30 12.67 13.53
C VAL A 214 -14.51 13.08 12.31
N CYS A 215 -13.96 12.08 11.61
CA CYS A 215 -13.20 12.30 10.39
C CYS A 215 -14.12 12.95 9.36
N VAL A 216 -13.65 14.02 8.74
CA VAL A 216 -14.13 14.35 7.40
C VAL A 216 -13.75 13.17 6.49
N TYR A 217 -14.71 12.67 5.72
CA TYR A 217 -14.48 11.56 4.79
C TYR A 217 -13.30 11.92 3.85
N PRO A 218 -12.20 11.12 3.84
CA PRO A 218 -11.10 11.38 2.92
C PRO A 218 -11.60 11.38 1.46
N PRO A 219 -10.92 12.10 0.54
CA PRO A 219 -11.37 12.22 -0.85
C PRO A 219 -11.41 10.87 -1.61
N GLU A 220 -10.79 9.83 -1.05
CA GLU A 220 -10.77 8.45 -1.57
C GLU A 220 -11.83 7.54 -0.92
N THR A 221 -12.69 8.07 -0.05
CA THR A 221 -13.78 7.26 0.49
C THR A 221 -14.61 6.72 -0.65
N PRO A 222 -14.96 5.42 -0.61
CA PRO A 222 -15.78 4.82 -1.64
C PRO A 222 -17.01 5.69 -1.86
N LEU A 223 -17.28 6.01 -3.13
CA LEU A 223 -18.41 6.83 -3.54
C LEU A 223 -19.63 6.41 -2.74
N HIS A 224 -20.08 7.29 -1.84
CA HIS A 224 -21.30 7.06 -1.09
C HIS A 224 -22.43 7.17 -2.11
N VAL A 225 -22.78 6.03 -2.72
CA VAL A 225 -23.84 5.99 -3.70
C VAL A 225 -25.09 6.51 -3.03
N SER A 226 -25.69 7.51 -3.65
CA SER A 226 -26.94 8.07 -3.16
C SER A 226 -27.97 6.93 -3.12
N PRO A 227 -28.85 6.86 -2.09
CA PRO A 227 -29.75 5.71 -1.89
C PRO A 227 -30.58 5.36 -3.13
N TRP A 228 -30.93 6.36 -3.96
CA TRP A 228 -31.68 6.13 -5.20
C TRP A 228 -30.91 5.30 -6.23
N GLN A 229 -29.58 5.45 -6.33
CA GLN A 229 -28.75 4.68 -7.26
C GLN A 229 -28.79 3.20 -6.90
N SER A 230 -28.69 2.86 -5.61
CA SER A 230 -28.83 1.48 -5.13
C SER A 230 -30.20 0.89 -5.45
N VAL A 231 -31.27 1.67 -5.32
CA VAL A 231 -32.63 1.24 -5.67
C VAL A 231 -32.74 0.93 -7.16
N VAL A 232 -32.26 1.83 -8.03
CA VAL A 232 -32.31 1.64 -9.49
C VAL A 232 -31.50 0.40 -9.92
N THR A 233 -30.27 0.24 -9.41
CA THR A 233 -29.43 -0.92 -9.73
C THR A 233 -30.11 -2.23 -9.29
N THR A 234 -30.74 -2.24 -8.11
CA THR A 234 -31.46 -3.42 -7.60
C THR A 234 -32.64 -3.77 -8.51
N ILE A 235 -33.43 -2.78 -8.95
CA ILE A 235 -34.56 -3.00 -9.87
C ILE A 235 -34.08 -3.55 -11.21
N CYS A 236 -32.99 -3.02 -11.77
CA CYS A 236 -32.41 -3.52 -13.03
C CYS A 236 -31.93 -4.97 -12.93
N ILE A 237 -31.30 -5.36 -11.82
CA ILE A 237 -30.86 -6.73 -11.60
C ILE A 237 -32.08 -7.67 -11.51
N LEU A 238 -33.09 -7.29 -10.74
CA LEU A 238 -34.32 -8.09 -10.57
C LEU A 238 -35.10 -8.23 -11.89
N SER A 239 -35.19 -7.17 -12.70
CA SER A 239 -35.88 -7.22 -13.98
C SER A 239 -35.14 -8.12 -14.99
N ALA A 240 -33.80 -8.09 -15.01
CA ALA A 240 -33.00 -9.00 -15.83
C ALA A 240 -33.15 -10.47 -15.40
N MET A 241 -33.18 -10.74 -14.09
CA MET A 241 -33.45 -12.09 -13.55
C MET A 241 -34.86 -12.57 -13.92
N ALA A 242 -35.88 -11.72 -13.82
CA ALA A 242 -37.24 -12.09 -14.22
C ALA A 242 -37.34 -12.34 -15.74
N ALA A 243 -36.73 -11.48 -16.56
CA ALA A 243 -36.71 -11.64 -18.01
C ALA A 243 -36.02 -12.94 -18.45
N THR A 244 -34.87 -13.29 -17.84
CA THR A 244 -34.18 -14.56 -18.13
C THR A 244 -34.98 -15.78 -17.68
N CYS A 245 -35.60 -15.75 -16.50
CA CYS A 245 -36.49 -16.83 -16.06
C CYS A 245 -37.71 -17.01 -16.98
N THR A 246 -38.36 -15.92 -17.39
CA THR A 246 -39.52 -15.98 -18.28
C THR A 246 -39.18 -16.51 -19.67
N THR A 247 -38.06 -16.09 -20.28
CA THR A 247 -37.63 -16.61 -21.57
C THR A 247 -37.31 -18.10 -21.50
N LEU A 248 -36.60 -18.55 -20.45
CA LEU A 248 -36.32 -19.98 -20.22
C LEU A 248 -37.60 -20.79 -20.06
N VAL A 249 -38.60 -20.29 -19.32
CA VAL A 249 -39.91 -20.96 -19.18
C VAL A 249 -40.63 -21.06 -20.52
N LEU A 250 -40.62 -20.00 -21.34
CA LEU A 250 -41.25 -20.02 -22.66
C LEU A 250 -40.54 -20.99 -23.62
N MET A 251 -39.20 -21.00 -23.64
CA MET A 251 -38.42 -21.94 -24.43
C MET A 251 -38.72 -23.39 -24.02
N HIS A 252 -38.73 -23.68 -22.72
CA HIS A 252 -39.03 -25.01 -22.22
C HIS A 252 -40.48 -25.44 -22.53
N LYS A 253 -41.45 -24.51 -22.45
CA LYS A 253 -42.83 -24.77 -22.88
C LYS A 253 -42.92 -25.09 -24.37
N ARG A 254 -42.19 -24.37 -25.23
CA ARG A 254 -42.15 -24.66 -26.68
C ARG A 254 -41.57 -26.04 -26.96
N GLN A 255 -40.44 -26.39 -26.36
CA GLN A 255 -39.83 -27.72 -26.49
C GLN A 255 -40.72 -28.85 -25.96
N ARG A 256 -41.49 -28.62 -24.88
CA ARG A 256 -42.47 -29.60 -24.39
C ARG A 256 -43.61 -29.80 -25.39
N LEU A 257 -44.10 -28.73 -26.02
CA LEU A 257 -45.16 -28.83 -27.02
C LEU A 257 -44.70 -29.57 -28.28
N GLU A 258 -43.47 -29.34 -28.74
CA GLU A 258 -42.86 -30.07 -29.87
C GLU A 258 -42.77 -31.57 -29.56
N ARG A 259 -42.19 -31.94 -28.40
CA ARG A 259 -42.16 -33.35 -27.97
C ARG A 259 -43.54 -33.99 -27.84
N HIS A 260 -44.55 -33.26 -27.36
CA HIS A 260 -45.93 -33.76 -27.29
C HIS A 260 -46.60 -33.92 -28.66
N ARG A 261 -46.13 -33.21 -29.70
CA ARG A 261 -46.59 -33.42 -31.08
C ARG A 261 -45.95 -34.69 -31.65
N GLU A 262 -44.62 -34.80 -31.54
CA GLU A 262 -43.87 -35.99 -31.97
C GLU A 262 -44.42 -37.26 -31.31
N LEU A 263 -44.60 -37.28 -29.99
CA LEU A 263 -45.17 -38.42 -29.27
C LEU A 263 -46.55 -38.84 -29.79
N ARG A 264 -47.42 -37.87 -30.11
CA ARG A 264 -48.76 -38.19 -30.66
C ARG A 264 -48.67 -38.82 -32.05
N GLU A 265 -47.77 -38.32 -32.90
CA GLU A 265 -47.50 -38.91 -34.21
C GLU A 265 -47.00 -40.35 -34.07
N TYR A 266 -46.02 -40.59 -33.18
CA TYR A 266 -45.55 -41.94 -32.85
C TYR A 266 -46.68 -42.89 -32.41
N TYR A 267 -47.59 -42.45 -31.54
CA TYR A 267 -48.72 -43.29 -31.11
C TYR A 267 -49.73 -43.58 -32.23
N HIS A 268 -49.97 -42.62 -33.13
CA HIS A 268 -50.83 -42.84 -34.28
C HIS A 268 -50.25 -43.86 -35.26
N GLU A 269 -48.94 -43.90 -35.42
CA GLU A 269 -48.27 -44.90 -36.26
C GLU A 269 -48.35 -46.32 -35.66
N GLN A 270 -48.26 -46.47 -34.33
CA GLN A 270 -48.28 -47.80 -33.69
C GLN A 270 -49.67 -48.45 -33.57
N LEU A 271 -50.75 -47.65 -33.65
CA LEU A 271 -52.12 -48.16 -33.56
C LEU A 271 -52.67 -48.66 -34.92
N ARG A 272 -51.95 -48.43 -36.01
CA ARG A 272 -52.31 -48.85 -37.38
C ARG A 272 -51.67 -50.17 -37.74
#